data_AF-A0A3D4XYW4-F1
#
_entry.id   AF-A0A3D4XYW4-F1
#
_cell.length_a   1.000
_cell.length_b   1.000
_cell.length_c   1.000
_cell.angle_alpha   90.00
_cell.angle_beta   90.00
_cell.angle_gamma   90.00
#
_symmetry.space_group_name_H-M   'P 1'
#
loop_
_entity.id
_entity.type
_entity.pdbx_description
1 polymer ?
#
loop_
_entity_poly.entity_id
_entity_poly.type
_entity_poly.pdbx_seq_one_letter_code
_entity_poly.pdbx_strand_id
1 'polypeptide(L)'
;MKAKKEIIRFQEGTSVKLTFTFDTPIDSNGKYGKQFCYGVNDDMGHEKVIFATEKLNNILQTIGDLKGRKLEIEKKSTDKGKNYWVISEYGEDITPDDSLVREYLRNFGVKNQTQEDIEDLKMRVYDLERAVKNLNGGKFF
;
A
#
# COMPACT_ATOMS: atom_id res chain seq x y z
N MET A 1 9.56 -21.02 13.47
CA MET A 1 9.71 -19.63 13.95
C MET A 1 9.73 -18.72 12.73
N LYS A 2 8.75 -17.81 12.55
CA LYS A 2 8.86 -16.78 11.50
C LYS A 2 9.92 -15.78 11.96
N ALA A 3 11.03 -15.66 11.21
CA ALA A 3 12.02 -14.61 11.46
C ALA A 3 11.29 -13.26 11.43
N LYS A 4 11.46 -12.45 12.46
CA LYS A 4 10.87 -11.11 12.52
C LYS A 4 11.67 -10.25 11.54
N LYS A 5 11.09 -9.97 10.37
CA LYS A 5 11.70 -9.06 9.40
C LYS A 5 11.95 -7.70 10.06
N GLU A 6 13.14 -7.17 9.87
CA GLU A 6 13.51 -5.88 10.45
C GLU A 6 12.78 -4.74 9.70
N ILE A 7 12.36 -3.74 10.46
CA ILE A 7 11.53 -2.64 9.96
C ILE A 7 12.43 -1.44 9.72
N ILE A 8 12.44 -0.94 8.49
CA ILE A 8 13.10 0.31 8.14
C ILE A 8 12.25 1.49 8.58
N ARG A 9 12.89 2.43 9.27
CA ARG A 9 12.28 3.69 9.70
C ARG A 9 12.99 4.84 9.01
N PHE A 10 12.23 5.63 8.27
CA PHE A 10 12.74 6.83 7.62
C PHE A 10 12.96 7.93 8.65
N GLN A 11 14.21 8.33 8.83
CA GLN A 11 14.58 9.55 9.54
C GLN A 11 14.54 10.74 8.57
N GLU A 12 14.23 11.91 9.11
CA GLU A 12 14.21 13.13 8.32
C GLU A 12 15.62 13.48 7.82
N GLY A 13 15.73 13.88 6.56
CA GLY A 13 16.99 14.23 5.90
C GLY A 13 17.92 13.05 5.61
N THR A 14 17.47 11.81 5.85
CA THR A 14 18.24 10.60 5.57
C THR A 14 17.65 9.89 4.36
N SER A 15 18.44 9.78 3.29
CA SER A 15 18.10 8.96 2.13
C SER A 15 18.36 7.49 2.42
N VAL A 16 17.40 6.63 2.10
CA VAL A 16 17.49 5.18 2.27
C VAL A 16 17.35 4.50 0.92
N LYS A 17 18.36 3.71 0.53
CA LYS A 17 18.35 2.93 -0.72
C LYS A 17 17.71 1.57 -0.50
N LEU A 18 16.71 1.24 -1.32
CA LEU A 18 15.88 0.06 -1.16
C LEU A 18 15.61 -0.59 -2.51
N THR A 19 15.61 -1.92 -2.55
CA THR A 19 15.12 -2.68 -3.71
C THR A 19 13.78 -3.32 -3.36
N PHE A 20 12.73 -3.02 -4.12
CA PHE A 20 11.40 -3.57 -3.83
C PHE A 20 11.28 -5.03 -4.28
N THR A 21 10.64 -5.85 -3.45
CA THR A 21 10.51 -7.31 -3.71
C THR A 21 9.17 -7.68 -4.36
N PHE A 22 8.22 -6.76 -4.42
CA PHE A 22 6.90 -6.94 -5.02
C PHE A 22 6.30 -5.61 -5.48
N ASP A 23 5.27 -5.70 -6.30
CA ASP A 23 4.66 -4.59 -7.04
C ASP A 23 3.62 -3.84 -6.17
N THR A 24 2.87 -4.56 -5.33
CA THR A 24 1.74 -4.03 -4.54
C THR A 24 1.91 -4.34 -3.04
N PRO A 25 1.64 -3.39 -2.13
CA PRO A 25 1.76 -3.60 -0.69
C PRO A 25 0.80 -4.67 -0.17
N ILE A 26 1.20 -5.23 0.98
CA ILE A 26 0.28 -5.97 1.82
C ILE A 26 -0.44 -4.96 2.71
N ASP A 27 -1.74 -4.86 2.52
CA ASP A 27 -2.60 -3.97 3.29
C ASP A 27 -2.90 -4.56 4.66
N SER A 28 -2.78 -3.74 5.70
CA SER A 28 -3.18 -4.12 7.06
C SER A 28 -3.89 -2.97 7.77
N ASN A 29 -4.95 -3.28 8.50
CA ASN A 29 -5.65 -2.31 9.34
C ASN A 29 -4.90 -2.19 10.68
N GLY A 30 -4.17 -1.09 10.86
CA GLY A 30 -3.49 -0.76 12.10
C GLY A 30 -4.34 0.14 13.01
N LYS A 31 -3.88 0.34 14.26
CA LYS A 31 -4.54 1.23 15.25
C LYS A 31 -4.65 2.70 14.81
N TYR A 32 -3.88 3.11 13.81
CA TYR A 32 -3.74 4.50 13.35
C TYR A 32 -4.14 4.69 11.87
N GLY A 33 -4.91 3.76 11.30
CA GLY A 33 -5.37 3.78 9.90
C GLY A 33 -4.82 2.62 9.05
N LYS A 34 -5.10 2.67 7.73
CA LYS A 34 -4.54 1.71 6.76
C LYS A 34 -3.02 1.84 6.73
N GLN A 35 -2.32 0.73 6.93
CA GLN A 35 -0.86 0.63 6.84
C GLN A 35 -0.49 -0.27 5.67
N PHE A 36 0.40 0.23 4.80
CA PHE A 36 0.85 -0.44 3.59
C PHE A 36 2.24 -1.02 3.84
N CYS A 37 2.34 -2.34 3.92
CA CYS A 37 3.61 -3.02 4.17
C CYS A 37 4.28 -3.37 2.83
N TYR A 38 5.48 -2.85 2.59
CA TYR A 38 6.31 -3.25 1.47
C TYR A 38 7.49 -4.10 1.94
N GLY A 39 7.76 -5.19 1.22
CA GLY A 39 8.95 -6.02 1.37
C GLY A 39 10.04 -5.44 0.49
N VAL A 40 11.19 -5.19 1.08
CA VAL A 40 12.32 -4.55 0.42
C VAL A 40 13.61 -5.26 0.83
N ASN A 41 14.63 -5.13 -0.01
CA ASN A 41 16.01 -5.44 0.36
C ASN A 41 16.77 -4.13 0.60
N ASP A 42 17.58 -4.09 1.65
CA ASP A 42 18.55 -3.01 1.81
C ASP A 42 19.67 -3.09 0.76
N ASP A 43 20.57 -2.11 0.75
CA ASP A 43 21.69 -2.05 -0.20
C ASP A 43 22.69 -3.22 -0.03
N MET A 44 22.62 -3.94 1.09
CA MET A 44 23.41 -5.15 1.37
C MET A 44 22.68 -6.44 0.99
N GLY A 45 21.44 -6.35 0.48
CA GLY A 45 20.63 -7.50 0.08
C GLY A 45 19.87 -8.18 1.21
N HIS A 46 19.81 -7.61 2.43
CA HIS A 46 19.05 -8.18 3.51
C HIS A 46 17.56 -7.88 3.37
N GLU A 47 16.72 -8.90 3.57
CA GLU A 47 15.26 -8.71 3.58
C GLU A 47 14.81 -7.86 4.78
N LYS A 48 14.09 -6.78 4.47
CA LYS A 48 13.47 -5.85 5.42
C LYS A 48 12.02 -5.58 5.01
N VAL A 49 11.34 -4.77 5.83
CA VAL A 49 10.03 -4.22 5.49
C VAL A 49 9.99 -2.73 5.74
N ILE A 50 9.20 -2.01 4.92
CA ILE A 50 8.78 -0.63 5.21
C ILE A 50 7.28 -0.61 5.46
N PHE A 51 6.87 0.22 6.41
CA PHE A 51 5.46 0.56 6.59
C PHE A 51 5.25 1.97 6.03
N ALA A 52 4.63 2.04 4.87
CA ALA A 52 4.30 3.30 4.24
C ALA A 52 3.02 3.88 4.85
N THR A 53 3.04 5.20 5.09
CA THR A 53 1.82 5.96 5.31
C THR A 53 1.03 6.05 4.00
N GLU A 54 -0.25 6.39 4.07
CA GLU A 54 -1.09 6.58 2.88
C GLU A 54 -0.44 7.53 1.86
N LYS A 55 0.15 8.64 2.30
CA LYS A 55 0.85 9.59 1.41
C LYS A 55 2.01 8.93 0.66
N LEU A 56 2.88 8.18 1.34
CA LEU A 56 3.99 7.49 0.70
C LEU A 56 3.49 6.37 -0.22
N ASN A 57 2.47 5.63 0.22
CA ASN A 57 1.85 4.59 -0.58
C ASN A 57 1.31 5.14 -1.90
N ASN A 58 0.58 6.26 -1.87
CA ASN A 58 0.00 6.85 -3.07
C ASN A 58 1.08 7.30 -4.07
N ILE A 59 2.19 7.84 -3.58
CA ILE A 59 3.37 8.18 -4.38
C ILE A 59 3.94 6.91 -5.04
N LEU A 60 4.22 5.88 -4.24
CA LEU A 60 4.79 4.62 -4.71
C LEU A 60 3.89 3.92 -5.74
N GLN A 61 2.59 3.90 -5.50
CA GLN A 61 1.60 3.33 -6.42
C GLN A 61 1.45 4.15 -7.71
N THR A 62 1.64 5.48 -7.66
CA THR A 62 1.66 6.33 -8.86
C THR A 62 2.90 6.07 -9.72
N ILE A 63 4.03 5.70 -9.11
CA ILE A 63 5.25 5.30 -9.83
C ILE A 63 5.04 3.98 -10.59
N GLY A 64 4.14 3.12 -10.13
CA GLY A 64 3.75 1.89 -10.83
C GLY A 64 4.60 0.69 -10.43
N ASP A 65 4.94 -0.18 -11.39
CA ASP A 65 5.69 -1.41 -11.15
C ASP A 65 7.00 -1.13 -10.38
N LEU A 66 7.08 -1.64 -9.14
CA LEU A 66 8.21 -1.41 -8.24
C LEU A 66 9.15 -2.61 -8.18
N LYS A 67 8.72 -3.81 -8.56
CA LYS A 67 9.49 -5.01 -8.23
C LYS A 67 10.83 -5.04 -8.96
N GLY A 68 11.88 -5.25 -8.17
CA GLY A 68 13.26 -5.20 -8.64
C GLY A 68 13.82 -3.80 -8.87
N ARG A 69 13.00 -2.74 -8.73
CA ARG A 69 13.50 -1.36 -8.82
C ARG A 69 14.24 -0.97 -7.55
N LYS A 70 15.32 -0.23 -7.75
CA LYS A 70 16.17 0.30 -6.69
C LYS A 70 15.88 1.79 -6.54
N LEU A 71 15.15 2.12 -5.48
CA LEU A 71 14.74 3.49 -5.18
C LEU A 71 15.51 4.04 -3.98
N GLU A 72 15.76 5.33 -4.00
CA GLU A 72 16.23 6.10 -2.86
C GLU A 72 15.06 6.91 -2.31
N ILE A 73 14.69 6.68 -1.06
CA ILE A 73 13.54 7.32 -0.42
C ILE A 73 14.04 8.21 0.71
N GLU A 74 13.68 9.49 0.64
CA GLU A 74 14.02 10.48 1.66
C GLU A 74 12.76 11.15 2.20
N LYS A 75 12.69 11.30 3.52
CA LYS A 75 11.68 12.12 4.18
C LYS A 75 12.24 13.52 4.43
N LYS A 76 11.57 14.55 3.94
CA LYS A 76 11.94 15.95 4.15
C LYS A 76 10.82 16.73 4.84
N SER A 77 11.17 17.81 5.51
CA SER A 77 10.22 18.81 5.98
C SER A 77 10.37 20.11 5.21
N THR A 78 9.23 20.78 5.03
CA THR A 78 9.21 22.19 4.64
C THR A 78 9.48 23.08 5.85
N ASP A 79 9.82 24.35 5.63
CA ASP A 79 10.01 25.35 6.69
C ASP A 79 8.76 25.53 7.59
N LYS A 80 7.59 25.08 7.11
CA LYS A 80 6.31 25.10 7.84
C LYS A 80 6.05 23.81 8.63
N GLY A 81 7.05 22.92 8.76
CA GLY A 81 6.95 21.64 9.48
C GLY A 81 6.12 20.56 8.77
N LYS A 82 5.75 20.77 7.50
CA LYS A 82 5.03 19.74 6.72
C LYS A 82 6.01 18.76 6.11
N ASN A 83 5.77 17.48 6.35
CA ASN A 83 6.54 16.38 5.76
C ASN A 83 6.16 16.12 4.29
N TYR A 84 7.17 15.88 3.46
CA TYR A 84 7.06 15.39 2.10
C TYR A 84 8.11 14.30 1.83
N TRP A 85 7.90 13.57 0.74
CA TRP A 85 8.78 12.48 0.33
C TRP A 85 9.46 12.86 -0.96
N VAL A 86 10.73 12.51 -1.08
CA VAL A 86 11.48 12.56 -2.33
C VAL A 86 11.85 11.13 -2.68
N ILE A 87 11.54 10.72 -3.90
CA ILE A 87 11.85 9.40 -4.44
C ILE A 87 12.79 9.61 -5.61
N SER A 88 13.96 9.00 -5.54
CA SER A 88 14.94 9.04 -6.61
C SER A 88 15.25 7.65 -7.14
N GLU A 89 15.57 7.57 -8.42
CA GLU A 89 16.03 6.34 -9.07
C GLU A 89 17.28 6.67 -9.89
N TYR A 90 18.37 5.95 -9.64
CA TYR A 90 19.70 6.24 -10.23
C TYR A 90 20.18 7.69 -10.06
N GLY A 91 19.76 8.36 -8.98
CA GLY A 91 20.13 9.75 -8.66
C GLY A 91 19.20 10.81 -9.25
N GLU A 92 18.23 10.43 -10.08
CA GLU A 92 17.24 11.33 -10.65
C GLU A 92 15.97 11.37 -9.77
N ASP A 93 15.42 12.56 -9.53
CA ASP A 93 14.15 12.72 -8.82
C ASP A 93 12.99 12.27 -9.71
N ILE A 94 12.29 11.22 -9.29
CA ILE A 94 11.14 10.65 -9.97
C ILE A 94 9.85 10.83 -9.15
N THR A 95 9.88 11.71 -8.15
CA THR A 95 8.71 11.99 -7.30
C THR A 95 7.57 12.51 -8.19
N PRO A 96 6.43 11.80 -8.28
CA PRO A 96 5.30 12.26 -9.06
C PRO A 96 4.77 13.59 -8.54
N ASP A 97 4.39 14.47 -9.46
CA ASP A 97 3.68 15.70 -9.12
C ASP A 97 2.34 15.38 -8.41
N ASP A 98 1.93 16.24 -7.48
CA ASP A 98 0.67 16.13 -6.75
C ASP A 98 -0.55 15.93 -7.67
N SER A 99 -0.53 16.49 -8.88
CA SER A 99 -1.58 16.34 -9.89
C SER A 99 -1.70 14.90 -10.39
N LEU A 100 -0.58 14.21 -10.64
CA LEU A 100 -0.53 12.82 -11.05
C LEU A 100 -0.99 11.90 -9.91
N VAL A 101 -0.58 12.19 -8.68
CA VAL A 101 -1.05 11.44 -7.50
C VAL A 101 -2.57 11.56 -7.35
N ARG A 102 -3.13 12.77 -7.52
CA ARG A 102 -4.59 12.99 -7.46
C ARG A 102 -5.32 12.31 -8.61
N GLU A 103 -4.76 12.31 -9.81
CA GLU A 103 -5.31 11.59 -10.95
C GLU A 103 -5.33 10.08 -10.72
N TYR A 104 -4.22 9.52 -10.24
CA TYR A 104 -4.14 8.11 -9.83
C TYR A 104 -5.23 7.78 -8.81
N LEU A 105 -5.37 8.57 -7.75
CA LEU A 105 -6.40 8.36 -6.73
C LEU A 105 -7.83 8.46 -7.26
N ARG A 106 -8.10 9.38 -8.20
CA ARG A 106 -9.42 9.48 -8.84
C ARG A 106 -9.71 8.26 -9.71
N ASN A 107 -8.73 7.78 -10.47
CA ASN A 107 -8.94 6.71 -11.44
C ASN A 107 -8.90 5.31 -10.83
N PHE A 108 -8.09 5.11 -9.79
CA PHE A 108 -7.85 3.81 -9.17
C PHE A 108 -8.42 3.70 -7.75
N GLY A 109 -8.50 4.81 -6.99
CA GLY A 109 -9.20 4.81 -5.70
C GLY A 109 -10.70 4.51 -5.85
N VAL A 110 -11.33 4.99 -6.93
CA VAL A 110 -12.72 4.67 -7.26
C VAL A 110 -12.87 3.19 -7.65
N LYS A 111 -11.90 2.62 -8.39
CA LYS A 111 -11.93 1.20 -8.78
C LYS A 111 -11.79 0.28 -7.57
N ASN A 112 -10.88 0.58 -6.64
CA ASN A 112 -10.69 -0.22 -5.43
C ASN A 112 -11.90 -0.16 -4.50
N GLN A 113 -12.52 1.01 -4.31
CA GLN A 113 -13.78 1.10 -3.54
C GLN A 113 -14.90 0.30 -4.21
N THR A 114 -15.06 0.42 -5.52
CA THR A 114 -16.10 -0.32 -6.25
C THR A 114 -15.87 -1.84 -6.15
N GLN A 115 -14.60 -2.28 -6.13
CA GLN A 115 -14.26 -3.70 -6.03
C GLN A 115 -14.46 -4.25 -4.62
N GLU A 116 -14.06 -3.51 -3.58
CA GLU A 116 -14.38 -3.82 -2.18
C GLU A 116 -15.91 -3.90 -1.99
N ASP A 117 -16.67 -2.93 -2.52
CA ASP A 117 -18.14 -2.91 -2.45
C ASP A 117 -18.78 -4.12 -3.17
N ILE A 118 -18.24 -4.54 -4.32
CA ILE A 118 -18.70 -5.73 -5.05
C ILE A 118 -18.43 -7.01 -4.26
N GLU A 119 -17.28 -7.14 -3.60
CA GLU A 119 -16.96 -8.30 -2.77
C GLU A 119 -17.88 -8.39 -1.54
N ASP A 120 -18.14 -7.26 -0.87
CA ASP A 120 -19.09 -7.17 0.24
C ASP A 120 -20.52 -7.54 -0.21
N LEU A 121 -20.94 -7.05 -1.38
CA LEU A 121 -22.25 -7.41 -1.96
C LEU A 121 -22.34 -8.90 -2.30
N LYS A 122 -21.28 -9.50 -2.86
CA LYS A 122 -21.22 -10.95 -3.13
C LYS A 122 -21.36 -11.77 -1.84
N MET A 123 -20.67 -11.37 -0.77
CA MET A 123 -20.79 -12.02 0.53
C MET A 123 -22.21 -11.94 1.09
N ARG A 124 -22.85 -10.77 0.99
CA ARG A 124 -24.25 -10.59 1.42
C ARG A 124 -25.22 -11.44 0.61
N VAL A 125 -25.04 -11.54 -0.71
CA VAL A 125 -25.86 -12.40 -1.58
C VAL A 125 -25.70 -13.86 -1.18
N TYR A 126 -24.47 -14.32 -0.93
CA TYR A 126 -24.21 -15.68 -0.47
C TYR A 126 -24.92 -16.01 0.85
N ASP A 127 -24.86 -15.10 1.83
CA ASP A 127 -25.53 -15.28 3.13
C ASP A 127 -27.06 -15.32 2.97
N LEU A 128 -27.62 -14.49 2.08
CA LEU A 128 -29.05 -14.49 1.76
C LEU A 128 -29.47 -15.79 1.06
N GLU A 129 -28.72 -16.27 0.07
CA GLU A 129 -28.98 -17.54 -0.60
C GLU A 129 -28.99 -18.72 0.38
N ARG A 130 -28.04 -18.71 1.33
CA ARG A 130 -27.98 -19.70 2.41
C ARG A 130 -29.20 -19.62 3.32
N ALA A 131 -29.63 -18.42 3.70
CA ALA A 131 -30.82 -18.22 4.54
C ALA A 131 -32.11 -18.68 3.82
N VAL A 132 -32.28 -18.35 2.53
CA VAL A 132 -33.41 -18.79 1.71
C VAL A 132 -33.43 -20.31 1.56
N LYS A 133 -32.26 -20.95 1.36
CA LYS A 133 -32.16 -22.41 1.29
C LYS A 133 -32.58 -23.08 2.61
N ASN A 134 -32.24 -22.49 3.75
CA ASN A 134 -32.67 -23.00 5.05
C ASN A 134 -34.18 -22.83 5.28
N LEU A 135 -34.77 -21.74 4.77
CA LEU A 135 -36.22 -21.51 4.84
C LEU A 135 -37.00 -22.43 3.89
N ASN A 136 -36.47 -22.70 2.70
CA ASN A 136 -37.10 -23.58 1.70
C ASN A 136 -36.83 -25.07 1.94
N GLY A 137 -35.73 -25.42 2.63
CA GLY A 137 -35.47 -26.77 3.13
C GLY A 137 -36.29 -27.11 4.39
N GLY A 138 -37.01 -26.13 4.93
CA GLY A 138 -37.83 -26.24 6.15
C GLY A 138 -39.34 -26.31 5.90
N LYS A 139 -39.81 -27.11 4.93
CA LYS A 139 -41.17 -27.70 4.87
C LYS A 139 -41.04 -29.01 4.08
N PHE A 140 -41.45 -30.20 4.50
CA PHE A 140 -42.64 -30.63 5.24
C PHE A 140 -42.33 -31.94 6.01
N PHE A 141 -42.72 -32.01 7.28
CA PHE A 141 -43.28 -33.21 7.94
C PHE A 141 -44.31 -32.72 8.95
#